data_AF-A0A1I4W2R2-F1
#
_entry.id   AF-A0A1I4W2R2-F1
#
_cell.length_a   1.000
_cell.length_b   1.000
_cell.length_c   1.000
_cell.angle_alpha   90.00
_cell.angle_beta   90.00
_cell.angle_gamma   90.00
#
_symmetry.space_group_name_H-M   'P 1'
#
loop_
_entity.id
_entity.type
_entity.pdbx_description
1 polymer ?
#
loop_
_entity_poly.entity_id
_entity_poly.type
_entity_poly.pdbx_seq_one_letter_code
_entity_poly.pdbx_strand_id
1 'polypeptide(L)'
;MVLLLLLALTTVGAISCKGDGKNPSDSVETADLNQESANLMIESSNKFLDLSRKRNGNIDRTLNYTEHVADYISGKRTAIKPNLVLIPIISTSAFNKKEVNLADAFGCKKDEVAKLHEETNTKFKLMTDKTAELKSYIDAEDFKDDKGEKAKTLIAEIETAIEEYFTANASLLSLTQPMADKAEEVILKDHPLKDYIIGAKKAMNSVEESYSQVADQYNNEALDLAALKASYAEIEKISNALKKDFSVTDTNYTDKKGYYENFTKAIEDYLGELRKNLRNIEEKKKIELNDVESIERAYDNTISKYNNFVS
;
A
#
# COMPACT_ATOMS: atom_id res chain seq x y z
N MET A 1 -12.83 -12.15 7.99
CA MET A 1 -12.87 -11.84 6.53
C MET A 1 -12.00 -10.61 6.27
N VAL A 2 -10.89 -10.73 5.53
CA VAL A 2 -9.96 -9.61 5.27
C VAL A 2 -10.41 -8.92 3.98
N LEU A 3 -11.18 -7.84 4.13
CA LEU A 3 -11.55 -6.97 3.01
C LEU A 3 -10.33 -6.10 2.68
N LEU A 4 -9.63 -6.41 1.59
CA LEU A 4 -8.45 -5.66 1.15
C LEU A 4 -8.60 -5.22 -0.33
N LEU A 5 -8.62 -3.88 -0.42
CA LEU A 5 -8.33 -2.92 -1.48
C LEU A 5 -8.48 -3.31 -2.97
N LEU A 6 -9.47 -2.68 -3.60
CA LEU A 6 -9.34 -2.25 -5.00
C LEU A 6 -8.33 -1.11 -5.11
N LEU A 7 -7.16 -1.38 -5.68
CA LEU A 7 -6.40 -0.38 -6.45
C LEU A 7 -7.02 -0.30 -7.86
N ALA A 8 -8.21 0.30 -7.95
CA ALA A 8 -8.72 0.72 -9.23
C ALA A 8 -7.88 1.93 -9.69
N LEU A 9 -6.96 1.70 -10.65
CA LEU A 9 -6.36 2.77 -11.43
C LEU A 9 -7.49 3.51 -12.17
N THR A 10 -8.02 4.55 -11.54
CA THR A 10 -8.78 5.57 -12.27
C THR A 10 -7.76 6.45 -12.96
N THR A 11 -7.83 6.49 -14.28
CA THR A 11 -7.08 7.44 -15.10
C THR A 11 -7.56 8.85 -14.70
N VAL A 12 -6.81 9.53 -13.84
CA VAL A 12 -7.11 10.91 -13.45
C VAL A 12 -6.84 11.81 -14.66
N GLY A 13 -7.90 12.49 -15.11
CA GLY A 13 -7.82 13.52 -16.15
C GLY A 13 -6.92 14.68 -15.71
N ALA A 14 -6.11 15.16 -16.65
CA ALA A 14 -5.12 16.20 -16.41
C ALA A 14 -5.77 17.57 -16.15
N ILE A 15 -5.46 18.18 -15.01
CA ILE A 15 -5.60 19.63 -14.81
C ILE A 15 -4.18 20.20 -14.77
N SER A 16 -3.84 20.93 -15.83
CA SER A 16 -2.57 21.63 -16.02
C SER A 16 -2.48 22.84 -15.09
N CYS A 17 -1.43 22.89 -14.27
CA CYS A 17 -0.88 24.16 -13.78
C CYS A 17 -0.10 24.77 -14.94
N LYS A 18 -0.73 25.72 -15.64
CA LYS A 18 -0.24 26.52 -16.79
C LYS A 18 1.22 26.28 -17.24
N GLY A 19 1.36 25.67 -18.42
CA GLY A 19 2.57 25.74 -19.25
C GLY A 19 2.78 24.50 -20.11
N ASP A 20 2.23 24.51 -21.33
CA ASP A 20 2.62 23.68 -22.48
C ASP A 20 2.66 22.14 -22.34
N GLY A 21 1.49 21.53 -22.56
CA GLY A 21 1.35 20.47 -23.57
C GLY A 21 2.24 19.22 -23.49
N LYS A 22 2.56 18.70 -22.30
CA LYS A 22 3.19 17.38 -22.12
C LYS A 22 2.52 16.53 -21.05
N ASN A 23 2.81 15.22 -21.09
CA ASN A 23 2.09 14.12 -20.46
C ASN A 23 1.86 14.32 -18.95
N PRO A 24 0.78 13.77 -18.35
CA PRO A 24 0.42 13.97 -16.94
C PRO A 24 1.45 13.42 -15.95
N SER A 25 2.29 12.47 -16.39
CA SER A 25 3.43 12.00 -15.61
C SER A 25 4.56 13.01 -15.49
N ASP A 26 4.51 14.16 -16.17
CA ASP A 26 5.59 15.15 -16.22
C ASP A 26 5.41 16.32 -15.25
N SER A 27 4.27 16.46 -14.57
CA SER A 27 3.95 17.68 -13.80
C SER A 27 4.51 17.74 -12.37
N VAL A 28 5.70 17.17 -12.15
CA VAL A 28 6.63 17.73 -11.18
C VAL A 28 7.68 18.36 -12.06
N GLU A 29 7.70 19.69 -12.17
CA GLU A 29 8.81 20.38 -12.80
C GLU A 29 10.06 20.03 -12.00
N THR A 30 10.81 19.04 -12.48
CA THR A 30 12.11 18.62 -11.95
C THR A 30 13.13 19.76 -11.99
N ALA A 31 12.81 20.85 -12.70
CA ALA A 31 13.62 22.06 -12.84
C ALA A 31 13.83 22.80 -11.51
N ASP A 32 12.92 22.70 -10.53
CA ASP A 32 12.97 23.46 -9.27
C ASP A 32 13.20 22.59 -8.01
N LEU A 33 13.40 21.27 -8.15
CA LEU A 33 13.71 20.39 -7.02
C LEU A 33 15.18 20.54 -6.62
N ASN A 34 15.44 21.19 -5.49
CA ASN A 34 16.73 21.16 -4.84
C ASN A 34 16.79 19.97 -3.85
N GLN A 35 17.97 19.67 -3.32
CA GLN A 35 18.16 18.52 -2.44
C GLN A 35 17.28 18.55 -1.19
N GLU A 36 16.99 19.74 -0.65
CA GLU A 36 16.15 19.91 0.54
C GLU A 36 14.68 19.64 0.24
N SER A 37 14.13 20.21 -0.84
CA SER A 37 12.75 19.98 -1.25
C SER A 37 12.51 18.55 -1.74
N ALA A 38 13.48 17.94 -2.40
CA ALA A 38 13.44 16.53 -2.78
C ALA A 38 13.42 15.59 -1.56
N ASN A 39 14.28 15.85 -0.56
CA ASN A 39 14.31 15.06 0.68
C ASN A 39 12.99 15.16 1.43
N LEU A 40 12.43 16.37 1.52
CA LEU A 40 11.16 16.60 2.20
C LEU A 40 9.99 15.88 1.52
N MET A 41 9.98 15.81 0.18
CA MET A 41 8.97 15.08 -0.60
C MET A 41 9.03 13.58 -0.35
N ILE A 42 10.24 13.00 -0.36
CA ILE A 42 10.47 11.58 -0.02
C ILE A 42 10.03 11.30 1.42
N GLU A 43 10.44 12.13 2.37
CA GLU A 43 10.09 11.97 3.79
C GLU A 43 8.57 12.05 3.99
N SER A 44 7.91 13.00 3.33
CA SER A 44 6.45 13.18 3.42
C SER A 44 5.69 11.99 2.83
N SER A 45 6.11 11.48 1.68
CA SER A 45 5.53 10.27 1.06
C SER A 45 5.72 9.03 1.95
N ASN A 46 6.93 8.83 2.49
CA ASN A 46 7.22 7.74 3.41
C ASN A 46 6.39 7.82 4.71
N LYS A 47 6.13 9.03 5.20
CA LYS A 47 5.24 9.25 6.36
C LYS A 47 3.79 8.86 6.06
N PHE A 48 3.28 9.14 4.86
CA PHE A 48 1.94 8.68 4.47
C PHE A 48 1.87 7.14 4.44
N LEU A 49 2.90 6.47 3.92
CA LEU A 49 3.00 5.01 3.93
C LEU A 49 3.05 4.43 5.34
N ASP A 50 3.87 5.00 6.24
CA ASP A 50 3.95 4.56 7.64
C ASP A 50 2.61 4.74 8.37
N LEU A 51 1.93 5.87 8.15
CA LEU A 51 0.59 6.10 8.69
C LEU A 51 -0.43 5.08 8.17
N SER A 52 -0.41 4.77 6.87
CA SER A 52 -1.27 3.76 6.28
C SER A 52 -1.03 2.38 6.91
N ARG A 53 0.22 1.95 7.04
CA ARG A 53 0.58 0.67 7.69
C ARG A 53 0.09 0.60 9.14
N LYS A 54 0.27 1.67 9.92
CA LYS A 54 -0.21 1.74 11.31
C LYS A 54 -1.75 1.67 11.39
N ARG A 55 -2.44 2.30 10.44
CA ARG A 55 -3.92 2.31 10.36
C ARG A 55 -4.48 0.94 9.97
N ASN A 56 -3.86 0.24 9.03
CA ASN A 56 -4.28 -1.09 8.62
C ASN A 56 -4.35 -2.06 9.81
N GLY A 57 -3.36 -2.03 10.71
CA GLY A 57 -3.41 -2.87 11.91
C GLY A 57 -4.61 -2.57 12.83
N ASN A 58 -5.14 -1.34 12.86
CA ASN A 58 -6.38 -1.04 13.59
C ASN A 58 -7.63 -1.45 12.79
N ILE A 59 -7.61 -1.29 11.46
CA ILE A 59 -8.70 -1.75 10.58
C ILE A 59 -8.88 -3.26 10.73
N ASP A 60 -7.80 -4.04 10.71
CA ASP A 60 -7.85 -5.48 10.89
C ASP A 60 -8.47 -5.87 12.24
N ARG A 61 -8.10 -5.16 13.32
CA ARG A 61 -8.71 -5.39 14.65
C ARG A 61 -10.18 -5.02 14.67
N THR A 62 -10.57 -3.95 13.98
CA THR A 62 -11.97 -3.54 13.86
C THR A 62 -12.78 -4.58 13.09
N LEU A 63 -12.30 -5.06 11.94
CA LEU A 63 -12.98 -6.09 11.14
C LEU A 63 -13.15 -7.40 11.92
N ASN A 64 -12.10 -7.84 12.62
CA ASN A 64 -12.20 -9.02 13.49
C ASN A 64 -13.20 -8.80 14.64
N TYR A 65 -13.24 -7.59 15.20
CA TYR A 65 -14.17 -7.25 16.26
C TYR A 65 -15.63 -7.24 15.78
N THR A 66 -15.92 -6.63 14.62
CA THR A 66 -17.28 -6.59 14.06
C THR A 66 -17.80 -7.99 13.72
N GLU A 67 -16.94 -8.85 13.16
CA GLU A 67 -17.24 -10.27 12.90
C GLU A 67 -17.60 -11.02 14.20
N HIS A 68 -16.77 -10.87 15.26
CA HIS A 68 -17.05 -11.48 16.56
C HIS A 68 -18.32 -10.93 17.23
N VAL A 69 -18.63 -9.63 17.07
CA VAL A 69 -19.87 -9.04 17.58
C VAL A 69 -21.09 -9.66 16.89
N ALA A 70 -21.05 -9.83 15.57
CA ALA A 70 -22.14 -10.45 14.82
C ALA A 70 -22.38 -11.91 15.27
N ASP A 71 -21.32 -12.68 15.49
CA ASP A 71 -21.41 -14.05 16.00
C ASP A 71 -21.92 -14.09 17.45
N TYR A 72 -21.45 -13.18 18.32
CA TYR A 72 -21.90 -13.07 19.71
C TYR A 72 -23.40 -12.79 19.81
N ILE A 73 -23.91 -11.82 19.05
CA ILE A 73 -25.33 -11.46 19.04
C ILE A 73 -26.19 -12.58 18.46
N SER A 74 -25.73 -13.25 17.39
CA SER A 74 -26.51 -14.30 16.72
C SER A 74 -26.60 -15.62 17.50
N GLY A 75 -25.89 -15.74 18.62
CA GLY A 75 -25.91 -16.93 19.47
C GLY A 75 -25.25 -18.16 18.84
N LYS A 76 -24.44 -17.98 17.78
CA LYS A 76 -23.58 -19.06 17.28
C LYS A 76 -22.58 -19.41 18.40
N ARG A 77 -22.57 -20.71 18.79
CA ARG A 77 -22.06 -21.27 20.05
C ARG A 77 -20.73 -20.68 20.54
N THR A 78 -20.57 -20.60 21.88
CA THR A 78 -19.30 -20.32 22.61
C THR A 78 -18.70 -18.91 22.48
N ALA A 79 -19.46 -17.93 21.97
CA ALA A 79 -18.94 -16.57 21.82
C ALA A 79 -18.69 -15.91 23.19
N ILE A 80 -17.41 -15.83 23.55
CA ILE A 80 -16.91 -14.98 24.64
C ILE A 80 -17.25 -13.54 24.26
N LYS A 81 -17.67 -12.71 25.22
CA LYS A 81 -17.95 -11.30 24.98
C LYS A 81 -16.76 -10.67 24.23
N PRO A 82 -16.98 -10.07 23.05
CA PRO A 82 -15.88 -9.60 22.23
C PRO A 82 -15.16 -8.45 22.92
N ASN A 83 -13.84 -8.48 22.89
CA ASN A 83 -13.00 -7.42 23.42
C ASN A 83 -12.30 -6.69 22.27
N LEU A 84 -12.12 -5.38 22.42
CA LEU A 84 -11.47 -4.53 21.42
C LEU A 84 -10.33 -3.77 22.08
N VAL A 85 -9.15 -3.84 21.47
CA VAL A 85 -8.00 -3.01 21.82
C VAL A 85 -7.55 -2.31 20.55
N LEU A 86 -7.86 -1.02 20.44
CA LEU A 86 -7.32 -0.16 19.39
C LEU A 86 -6.01 0.46 19.87
N ILE A 87 -4.99 0.47 19.02
CA ILE A 87 -3.76 1.18 19.32
C ILE A 87 -4.03 2.67 19.05
N PRO A 88 -3.82 3.57 20.02
CA PRO A 88 -3.93 5.00 19.75
C PRO A 88 -2.96 5.35 18.62
N ILE A 89 -3.50 5.73 17.47
CA ILE A 89 -2.67 6.31 16.42
C ILE A 89 -2.41 7.71 16.92
N ILE A 90 -1.21 7.92 17.46
CA ILE A 90 -0.77 9.23 17.93
C ILE A 90 -1.06 10.20 16.79
N SER A 91 -2.04 11.07 17.02
CA SER A 91 -2.44 12.09 16.08
C SER A 91 -1.19 12.79 15.61
N THR A 92 -1.10 13.04 14.30
CA THR A 92 0.00 13.80 13.75
C THR A 92 0.08 15.22 14.32
N SER A 93 -0.86 15.64 15.16
CA SER A 93 -0.74 16.83 16.01
C SER A 93 0.41 16.80 17.04
N ALA A 94 0.99 15.62 17.34
CA ALA A 94 2.25 15.53 18.11
C ALA A 94 3.50 15.93 17.29
N PHE A 95 3.35 16.23 16.00
CA PHE A 95 4.44 16.56 15.08
C PHE A 95 4.64 18.09 14.96
N ASN A 96 4.01 18.87 15.85
CA ASN A 96 4.14 20.32 15.99
C ASN A 96 5.47 20.77 16.63
N LYS A 97 6.59 20.09 16.36
CA LYS A 97 7.92 20.66 16.56
C LYS A 97 8.44 21.13 15.19
N LYS A 98 8.04 22.37 14.86
CA LYS A 98 8.20 23.08 13.58
C LYS A 98 7.37 22.45 12.45
N GLU A 99 6.12 22.91 12.33
CA GLU A 99 5.10 22.52 11.35
C GLU A 99 5.59 22.66 9.91
N VAL A 100 6.19 21.60 9.36
CA VAL A 100 6.16 21.41 7.91
C VAL A 100 4.92 20.57 7.65
N ASN A 101 3.90 21.19 7.05
CA ASN A 101 2.74 20.44 6.58
C ASN A 101 3.24 19.48 5.50
N LEU A 102 3.00 18.17 5.65
CA LEU A 102 3.49 17.15 4.71
C LEU A 102 3.07 17.45 3.27
N ALA A 103 1.92 18.12 3.08
CA ALA A 103 1.45 18.55 1.78
C ALA A 103 2.31 19.64 1.13
N ASP A 104 3.02 20.47 1.92
CA ASP A 104 3.87 21.56 1.40
C ASP A 104 5.02 21.02 0.54
N ALA A 105 5.44 19.79 0.79
CA ALA A 105 6.49 19.11 0.05
C ALA A 105 6.13 18.89 -1.44
N PHE A 106 4.85 18.99 -1.80
CA PHE A 106 4.32 18.64 -3.13
C PHE A 106 4.02 19.85 -4.02
N GLY A 107 4.50 21.04 -3.64
CA GLY A 107 4.46 22.23 -4.50
C GLY A 107 3.07 22.55 -5.04
N CYS A 108 2.91 22.58 -6.38
CA CYS A 108 1.62 22.87 -7.03
C CYS A 108 0.51 21.85 -6.71
N LYS A 109 0.86 20.66 -6.20
CA LYS A 109 -0.07 19.60 -5.81
C LYS A 109 -0.38 19.59 -4.32
N LYS A 110 0.16 20.55 -3.55
CA LYS A 110 -0.07 20.72 -2.11
C LYS A 110 -1.56 20.64 -1.74
N ASP A 111 -2.41 21.41 -2.40
CA ASP A 111 -3.82 21.48 -2.00
C ASP A 111 -4.57 20.15 -2.24
N GLU A 112 -4.21 19.44 -3.32
CA GLU A 112 -4.75 18.12 -3.65
C GLU A 112 -4.29 17.07 -2.63
N VAL A 113 -3.00 17.06 -2.29
CA VAL A 113 -2.43 16.19 -1.25
C VAL A 113 -3.04 16.47 0.12
N ALA A 114 -3.19 17.75 0.50
CA ALA A 114 -3.79 18.15 1.76
C ALA A 114 -5.24 17.67 1.86
N LYS A 115 -6.02 17.81 0.78
CA LYS A 115 -7.40 17.33 0.70
C LYS A 115 -7.47 15.81 0.87
N LEU A 116 -6.71 15.05 0.09
CA LEU A 116 -6.72 13.58 0.14
C LEU A 116 -6.25 13.04 1.51
N HIS A 117 -5.26 13.69 2.12
CA HIS A 117 -4.80 13.36 3.46
C HIS A 117 -5.88 13.61 4.51
N GLU A 118 -6.59 14.74 4.42
CA GLU A 118 -7.69 15.06 5.33
C GLU A 118 -8.90 14.13 5.16
N GLU A 119 -9.23 13.76 3.92
CA GLU A 119 -10.25 12.75 3.63
C GLU A 119 -9.87 11.41 4.27
N THR A 120 -8.63 10.97 4.07
CA THR A 120 -8.09 9.74 4.67
C THR A 120 -8.20 9.78 6.21
N ASN A 121 -7.86 10.92 6.84
CA ASN A 121 -7.96 11.10 8.28
C ASN A 121 -9.41 11.06 8.78
N THR A 122 -10.31 11.73 8.05
CA THR A 122 -11.74 11.82 8.37
C THR A 122 -12.39 10.44 8.33
N LYS A 123 -12.13 9.65 7.27
CA LYS A 123 -12.71 8.31 7.13
C LYS A 123 -12.18 7.34 8.18
N PHE A 124 -10.88 7.39 8.47
CA PHE A 124 -10.31 6.61 9.57
C PHE A 124 -10.93 6.99 10.92
N LYS A 125 -11.11 8.30 11.19
CA LYS A 125 -11.74 8.78 12.41
C LYS A 125 -13.18 8.28 12.53
N LEU A 126 -13.96 8.37 11.46
CA LEU A 126 -15.34 7.89 11.42
C LEU A 126 -15.42 6.41 11.78
N MET A 127 -14.56 5.58 11.17
CA MET A 127 -14.44 4.16 11.52
C MET A 127 -14.16 3.97 13.02
N THR A 128 -13.19 4.70 13.59
CA THR A 128 -12.86 4.56 15.02
C THR A 128 -13.98 5.02 15.95
N ASP A 129 -14.67 6.11 15.62
CA ASP A 129 -15.78 6.64 16.42
C ASP A 129 -16.95 5.65 16.43
N LYS A 130 -17.30 5.11 15.27
CA LYS A 130 -18.39 4.12 15.13
C LYS A 130 -18.06 2.79 15.80
N THR A 131 -16.80 2.37 15.74
CA THR A 131 -16.31 1.19 16.46
C THR A 131 -16.41 1.39 17.98
N ALA A 132 -16.09 2.59 18.48
CA ALA A 132 -16.26 2.91 19.90
C ALA A 132 -17.73 2.92 20.32
N GLU A 133 -18.63 3.44 19.46
CA GLU A 133 -20.08 3.38 19.68
C GLU A 133 -20.58 1.94 19.75
N LEU A 134 -20.17 1.08 18.81
CA LEU A 134 -20.49 -0.34 18.81
C LEU A 134 -19.99 -1.01 20.09
N LYS A 135 -18.76 -0.73 20.50
CA LYS A 135 -18.22 -1.27 21.75
C LYS A 135 -19.04 -0.88 22.97
N SER A 136 -19.42 0.39 23.09
CA SER A 136 -20.26 0.88 24.18
C SER A 136 -21.61 0.17 24.22
N TYR A 137 -22.23 -0.01 23.05
CA TYR A 137 -23.50 -0.72 22.90
C TYR A 137 -23.41 -2.20 23.32
N ILE A 138 -22.33 -2.89 22.94
CA ILE A 138 -22.07 -4.28 23.38
C ILE A 138 -21.75 -4.34 24.87
N ASP A 139 -21.06 -3.34 25.40
CA ASP A 139 -20.70 -3.30 26.82
C ASP A 139 -21.90 -3.10 27.74
N ALA A 140 -22.84 -2.24 27.33
CA ALA A 140 -24.09 -1.98 28.02
C ALA A 140 -25.12 -3.12 27.87
N GLU A 141 -24.85 -4.09 27.00
CA GLU A 141 -25.77 -5.16 26.63
C GLU A 141 -27.09 -4.69 25.96
N ASP A 142 -27.12 -3.47 25.43
CA ASP A 142 -28.28 -2.86 24.75
C ASP A 142 -28.81 -3.72 23.58
N PHE A 143 -27.96 -4.57 23.01
CA PHE A 143 -28.35 -5.53 21.97
C PHE A 143 -29.42 -6.53 22.38
N LYS A 144 -29.64 -6.72 23.69
CA LYS A 144 -30.73 -7.55 24.21
C LYS A 144 -32.09 -6.89 24.02
N ASP A 145 -32.14 -5.57 23.98
CA ASP A 145 -33.38 -4.79 23.90
C ASP A 145 -33.88 -4.65 22.45
N ASP A 146 -32.97 -4.47 21.50
CA ASP A 146 -33.27 -4.29 20.08
C ASP A 146 -32.94 -5.51 19.21
N LYS A 147 -32.54 -6.62 19.83
CA LYS A 147 -32.11 -7.87 19.17
C LYS A 147 -30.95 -7.66 18.18
N GLY A 148 -30.07 -6.69 18.44
CA GLY A 148 -28.86 -6.47 17.64
C GLY A 148 -29.04 -5.59 16.41
N GLU A 149 -30.20 -4.95 16.22
CA GLU A 149 -30.45 -4.10 15.03
C GLU A 149 -29.51 -2.89 14.96
N LYS A 150 -29.22 -2.24 16.10
CA LYS A 150 -28.23 -1.17 16.14
C LYS A 150 -26.82 -1.66 15.84
N ALA A 151 -26.42 -2.85 16.30
CA ALA A 151 -25.13 -3.44 15.94
C ALA A 151 -24.99 -3.64 14.44
N LYS A 152 -26.01 -4.19 13.76
CA LYS A 152 -25.99 -4.36 12.29
C LYS A 152 -25.77 -3.05 11.57
N THR A 153 -26.46 -1.99 12.00
CA THR A 153 -26.33 -0.65 11.42
C THR A 153 -24.91 -0.10 11.62
N LEU A 154 -24.38 -0.17 12.84
CA LEU A 154 -23.04 0.30 13.15
C LEU A 154 -21.96 -0.48 12.40
N ILE A 155 -22.11 -1.80 12.26
CA ILE A 155 -21.18 -2.64 11.49
C ILE A 155 -21.15 -2.20 10.02
N ALA A 156 -22.30 -1.99 9.39
CA ALA A 156 -22.37 -1.53 8.00
C ALA A 156 -21.75 -0.12 7.82
N GLU A 157 -21.97 0.78 8.78
CA GLU A 157 -21.34 2.11 8.79
C GLU A 157 -19.81 2.04 8.96
N ILE A 158 -19.33 1.12 9.80
CA ILE A 158 -17.89 0.85 9.99
C ILE A 158 -17.27 0.31 8.70
N GLU A 159 -17.89 -0.68 8.07
CA GLU A 159 -17.44 -1.27 6.80
C GLU A 159 -17.38 -0.21 5.68
N THR A 160 -18.43 0.61 5.56
CA THR A 160 -18.45 1.74 4.61
C THR A 160 -17.29 2.71 4.88
N ALA A 161 -17.06 3.09 6.14
CA ALA A 161 -15.97 4.00 6.47
C ALA A 161 -14.58 3.40 6.19
N ILE A 162 -14.42 2.08 6.30
CA ILE A 162 -13.20 1.35 5.93
C ILE A 162 -12.98 1.39 4.41
N GLU A 163 -14.01 1.12 3.62
CA GLU A 163 -13.94 1.19 2.14
C GLU A 163 -13.59 2.61 1.66
N GLU A 164 -14.23 3.63 2.23
CA GLU A 164 -13.96 5.02 1.91
C GLU A 164 -12.55 5.44 2.34
N TYR A 165 -12.06 4.97 3.49
CA TYR A 165 -10.68 5.17 3.93
C TYR A 165 -9.69 4.61 2.90
N PHE A 166 -9.90 3.37 2.47
CA PHE A 166 -9.02 2.71 1.52
C PHE A 166 -9.01 3.42 0.16
N THR A 167 -10.17 3.89 -0.31
CA THR A 167 -10.28 4.67 -1.54
C THR A 167 -9.50 5.99 -1.47
N ALA A 168 -9.65 6.75 -0.38
CA ALA A 168 -8.94 8.00 -0.18
C ALA A 168 -7.42 7.78 -0.03
N ASN A 169 -7.02 6.75 0.72
CA ASN A 169 -5.62 6.41 0.94
C ASN A 169 -4.93 5.95 -0.35
N ALA A 170 -5.60 5.12 -1.17
CA ALA A 170 -5.08 4.71 -2.47
C ALA A 170 -4.89 5.93 -3.39
N SER A 171 -5.85 6.85 -3.41
CA SER A 171 -5.76 8.10 -4.18
C SER A 171 -4.57 8.96 -3.72
N LEU A 172 -4.39 9.12 -2.39
CA LEU A 172 -3.25 9.84 -1.82
C LEU A 172 -1.92 9.24 -2.27
N LEU A 173 -1.73 7.92 -2.10
CA LEU A 173 -0.49 7.25 -2.44
C LEU A 173 -0.20 7.27 -3.94
N SER A 174 -1.22 7.10 -4.78
CA SER A 174 -1.09 7.19 -6.23
C SER A 174 -0.62 8.57 -6.71
N LEU A 175 -0.94 9.63 -5.96
CA LEU A 175 -0.48 10.98 -6.22
C LEU A 175 0.94 11.21 -5.70
N THR A 176 1.25 10.77 -4.47
CA THR A 176 2.49 11.16 -3.78
C THR A 176 3.69 10.26 -4.09
N GLN A 177 3.48 8.96 -4.32
CA GLN A 177 4.58 8.02 -4.57
C GLN A 177 5.35 8.34 -5.87
N PRO A 178 4.71 8.57 -7.02
CA PRO A 178 5.44 8.91 -8.24
C PRO A 178 6.23 10.22 -8.14
N MET A 179 5.77 11.17 -7.32
CA MET A 179 6.50 12.42 -7.08
C MET A 179 7.74 12.17 -6.22
N ALA A 180 7.61 11.36 -5.17
CA ALA A 180 8.75 10.95 -4.35
C ALA A 180 9.78 10.13 -5.15
N ASP A 181 9.34 9.28 -6.09
CA ASP A 181 10.23 8.56 -7.00
C ASP A 181 11.07 9.54 -7.82
N LYS A 182 10.45 10.56 -8.42
CA LYS A 182 11.18 11.60 -9.15
C LYS A 182 12.14 12.39 -8.27
N ALA A 183 11.73 12.72 -7.04
CA ALA A 183 12.60 13.41 -6.08
C ALA A 183 13.84 12.54 -5.75
N GLU A 184 13.66 11.22 -5.65
CA GLU A 184 14.75 10.28 -5.45
C GLU A 184 15.72 10.25 -6.64
N GLU A 185 15.22 10.32 -7.88
CA GLU A 185 16.09 10.42 -9.06
C GLU A 185 16.98 11.67 -9.08
N VAL A 186 16.49 12.79 -8.52
CA VAL A 186 17.22 14.05 -8.37
C VAL A 186 18.30 13.92 -7.29
N ILE A 187 17.98 13.33 -6.14
CA ILE A 187 18.94 13.11 -5.04
C ILE A 187 20.03 12.14 -5.46
N LEU A 188 19.66 11.09 -6.19
CA LEU A 188 20.59 10.07 -6.66
C LEU A 188 21.36 10.50 -7.91
N LYS A 189 21.17 11.71 -8.48
CA LYS A 189 21.72 12.09 -9.80
C LYS A 189 23.22 11.82 -9.97
N ASP A 190 24.00 12.03 -8.91
CA ASP A 190 25.47 11.84 -8.87
C ASP A 190 25.87 10.59 -8.07
N HIS A 191 24.91 9.77 -7.64
CA HIS A 191 25.15 8.57 -6.84
C HIS A 191 25.62 7.40 -7.73
N PRO A 192 26.75 6.72 -7.40
CA PRO A 192 27.28 5.63 -8.23
C PRO A 192 26.32 4.45 -8.44
N LEU A 193 25.34 4.28 -7.53
CA LEU A 193 24.32 3.22 -7.60
C LEU A 193 22.96 3.68 -8.15
N LYS A 194 22.83 4.93 -8.64
CA LYS A 194 21.54 5.51 -9.05
C LYS A 194 20.66 4.55 -9.85
N ASP A 195 21.18 4.09 -10.99
CA ASP A 195 20.42 3.28 -11.94
C ASP A 195 20.02 1.93 -11.34
N TYR A 196 20.88 1.37 -10.48
CA TYR A 196 20.60 0.10 -9.79
C TYR A 196 19.52 0.27 -8.72
N ILE A 197 19.57 1.36 -7.94
CA ILE A 197 18.57 1.65 -6.89
C ILE A 197 17.20 1.93 -7.51
N ILE A 198 17.14 2.82 -8.51
CA ILE A 198 15.88 3.14 -9.21
C ILE A 198 15.29 1.90 -9.88
N GLY A 199 16.14 1.13 -10.58
CA GLY A 199 15.71 -0.11 -11.22
C GLY A 199 15.20 -1.14 -10.21
N ALA A 200 15.88 -1.30 -9.08
CA ALA A 200 15.47 -2.21 -8.02
C ALA A 200 14.15 -1.80 -7.38
N LYS A 201 13.97 -0.51 -7.08
CA LYS A 201 12.73 0.03 -6.53
C LYS A 201 11.55 -0.20 -7.47
N LYS A 202 11.72 0.09 -8.76
CA LYS A 202 10.69 -0.14 -9.77
C LYS A 202 10.28 -1.62 -9.82
N ALA A 203 11.25 -2.53 -9.80
CA ALA A 203 10.96 -3.97 -9.81
C ALA A 203 10.24 -4.42 -8.55
N MET A 204 10.64 -3.91 -7.38
CA MET A 204 10.00 -4.23 -6.12
C MET A 204 8.54 -3.75 -6.09
N ASN A 205 8.27 -2.53 -6.55
CA ASN A 205 6.89 -2.02 -6.64
C ASN A 205 6.02 -2.92 -7.51
N SER A 206 6.48 -3.35 -8.69
CA SER A 206 5.71 -4.27 -9.54
C SER A 206 5.51 -5.66 -8.93
N VAL A 207 6.49 -6.15 -8.16
CA VAL A 207 6.37 -7.41 -7.41
C VAL A 207 5.34 -7.29 -6.28
N GLU A 208 5.34 -6.18 -5.53
CA GLU A 208 4.36 -5.88 -4.47
C GLU A 208 2.94 -5.72 -5.02
N GLU A 209 2.78 -4.98 -6.12
CA GLU A 209 1.50 -4.83 -6.83
C GLU A 209 0.96 -6.19 -7.31
N SER A 210 1.82 -7.02 -7.91
CA SER A 210 1.40 -8.35 -8.38
C SER A 210 1.04 -9.28 -7.24
N TYR A 211 1.75 -9.25 -6.11
CA TYR A 211 1.38 -10.04 -4.93
C TYR A 211 0.04 -9.58 -4.36
N SER A 212 -0.13 -8.26 -4.18
CA SER A 212 -1.38 -7.68 -3.68
C SER A 212 -2.56 -8.08 -4.55
N GLN A 213 -2.41 -7.97 -5.87
CA GLN A 213 -3.46 -8.36 -6.81
C GLN A 213 -3.84 -9.84 -6.72
N VAL A 214 -2.88 -10.75 -6.50
CA VAL A 214 -3.17 -12.18 -6.27
C VAL A 214 -3.96 -12.37 -4.97
N ALA A 215 -3.51 -11.74 -3.89
CA ALA A 215 -4.16 -11.83 -2.59
C ALA A 215 -5.59 -11.26 -2.63
N ASP A 216 -5.79 -10.11 -3.30
CA ASP A 216 -7.08 -9.45 -3.43
C ASP A 216 -8.06 -10.30 -4.26
N GLN A 217 -7.61 -10.84 -5.40
CA GLN A 217 -8.45 -11.71 -6.22
C GLN A 217 -8.83 -13.01 -5.51
N TYR A 218 -7.94 -13.54 -4.66
CA TYR A 218 -8.24 -14.70 -3.81
C TYR A 218 -9.28 -14.36 -2.74
N ASN A 219 -9.05 -13.29 -1.97
CA ASN A 219 -9.92 -12.89 -0.86
C ASN A 219 -11.32 -12.48 -1.31
N ASN A 220 -11.43 -11.90 -2.51
CA ASN A 220 -12.71 -11.47 -3.09
C ASN A 220 -13.37 -12.53 -3.99
N GLU A 221 -12.80 -13.73 -4.10
CA GLU A 221 -13.25 -14.78 -5.02
C GLU A 221 -13.44 -14.29 -6.48
N ALA A 222 -12.63 -13.31 -6.89
CA ALA A 222 -12.79 -12.56 -8.14
C ALA A 222 -11.58 -12.77 -9.06
N LEU A 223 -11.61 -13.82 -9.88
CA LEU A 223 -10.50 -14.14 -10.80
C LEU A 223 -10.52 -13.23 -12.05
N ASP A 224 -9.49 -12.40 -12.16
CA ASP A 224 -9.08 -11.73 -13.40
C ASP A 224 -7.69 -12.21 -13.83
N LEU A 225 -7.69 -13.35 -14.54
CA LEU A 225 -6.48 -13.98 -15.05
C LEU A 225 -5.74 -13.09 -16.07
N ALA A 226 -6.44 -12.22 -16.79
CA ALA A 226 -5.83 -11.34 -17.78
C ALA A 226 -4.97 -10.28 -17.09
N ALA A 227 -5.50 -9.67 -16.02
CA ALA A 227 -4.75 -8.74 -15.20
C ALA A 227 -3.53 -9.42 -14.56
N LEU A 228 -3.65 -10.65 -14.04
CA LEU A 228 -2.50 -11.35 -13.44
C LEU A 228 -1.40 -11.67 -14.47
N LYS A 229 -1.78 -12.05 -15.70
CA LYS A 229 -0.85 -12.24 -16.83
C LYS A 229 -0.18 -10.92 -17.27
N ALA A 230 -0.89 -9.80 -17.19
CA ALA A 230 -0.33 -8.48 -17.48
C ALA A 230 0.74 -8.09 -16.45
N SER A 231 0.46 -8.27 -15.15
CA SER A 231 1.42 -8.01 -14.07
C SER A 231 2.68 -8.88 -14.23
N TYR A 232 2.50 -10.17 -14.55
CA TYR A 232 3.62 -11.06 -14.89
C TYR A 232 4.49 -10.52 -16.02
N ALA A 233 3.89 -10.07 -17.13
CA ALA A 233 4.62 -9.57 -18.30
C ALA A 233 5.39 -8.28 -18.00
N GLU A 234 4.84 -7.37 -17.20
CA GLU A 234 5.55 -6.14 -16.81
C GLU A 234 6.74 -6.46 -15.88
N ILE A 235 6.58 -7.37 -14.91
CA ILE A 235 7.71 -7.81 -14.07
C ILE A 235 8.78 -8.49 -14.92
N GLU A 236 8.42 -9.34 -15.88
CA GLU A 236 9.39 -9.99 -16.77
C GLU A 236 10.19 -8.98 -17.59
N LYS A 237 9.52 -7.95 -18.13
CA LYS A 237 10.17 -6.86 -18.84
C LYS A 237 11.12 -6.07 -17.94
N ILE A 238 10.72 -5.74 -16.72
CA ILE A 238 11.57 -5.04 -15.75
C ILE A 238 12.76 -5.91 -15.34
N SER A 239 12.52 -7.18 -15.02
CA SER A 239 13.56 -8.16 -14.67
C SER A 239 14.62 -8.27 -15.76
N ASN A 240 14.21 -8.33 -17.03
CA ASN A 240 15.15 -8.36 -18.15
C ASN A 240 15.99 -7.08 -18.25
N ALA A 241 15.44 -5.91 -17.92
CA ALA A 241 16.20 -4.66 -17.89
C ALA A 241 17.23 -4.60 -16.76
N LEU A 242 17.04 -5.38 -15.69
CA LEU A 242 17.95 -5.49 -14.54
C LEU A 242 19.09 -6.49 -14.74
N LYS A 243 19.08 -7.31 -15.78
CA LYS A 243 20.15 -8.30 -16.08
C LYS A 243 21.48 -7.66 -16.54
N LYS A 244 21.65 -6.36 -16.34
CA LYS A 244 22.88 -5.67 -16.69
C LYS A 244 23.97 -6.04 -15.69
N ASP A 245 25.20 -6.19 -16.18
CA ASP A 245 26.35 -6.42 -15.32
C ASP A 245 26.50 -5.29 -14.32
N PHE A 246 26.64 -5.64 -13.04
CA PHE A 246 26.94 -4.67 -12.01
C PHE A 246 28.35 -4.12 -12.20
N SER A 247 28.43 -2.90 -12.69
CA SER A 247 29.65 -2.17 -13.01
C SER A 247 29.62 -0.81 -12.32
N VAL A 248 30.18 -0.75 -11.12
CA VAL A 248 30.35 0.48 -10.32
C VAL A 248 31.82 0.63 -10.02
N THR A 249 32.41 1.76 -10.42
CA THR A 249 33.85 2.01 -10.29
C THR A 249 34.27 2.49 -8.92
N ASP A 250 33.32 3.00 -8.13
CA ASP A 250 33.58 3.43 -6.75
C ASP A 250 33.74 2.21 -5.84
N THR A 251 34.95 2.08 -5.27
CA THR A 251 35.36 0.93 -4.46
C THR A 251 34.52 0.77 -3.18
N ASN A 252 33.89 1.86 -2.70
CA ASN A 252 33.03 1.83 -1.52
C ASN A 252 31.74 1.01 -1.73
N TYR A 253 31.39 0.64 -2.97
CA TYR A 253 30.19 -0.11 -3.30
C TYR A 253 30.47 -1.46 -3.97
N THR A 254 31.70 -1.98 -3.86
CA THR A 254 32.06 -3.27 -4.47
C THR A 254 31.30 -4.46 -3.87
N ASP A 255 30.95 -4.39 -2.60
CA ASP A 255 30.12 -5.35 -1.88
C ASP A 255 28.66 -5.37 -2.38
N LYS A 256 28.17 -4.24 -2.92
CA LYS A 256 26.82 -4.10 -3.48
C LYS A 256 26.56 -4.96 -4.70
N LYS A 257 27.61 -5.41 -5.39
CA LYS A 257 27.48 -6.36 -6.50
C LYS A 257 26.75 -7.64 -6.09
N GLY A 258 27.22 -8.29 -5.02
CA GLY A 258 26.62 -9.54 -4.55
C GLY A 258 25.19 -9.34 -4.08
N TYR A 259 24.90 -8.21 -3.41
CA TYR A 259 23.53 -7.90 -2.98
C TYR A 259 22.60 -7.64 -4.17
N TYR A 260 23.06 -6.92 -5.20
CA TYR A 260 22.29 -6.68 -6.42
C TYR A 260 22.00 -7.98 -7.17
N GLU A 261 23.01 -8.83 -7.37
CA GLU A 261 22.87 -10.14 -8.03
C GLU A 261 21.89 -11.07 -7.27
N ASN A 262 21.94 -11.05 -5.93
CA ASN A 262 20.99 -11.79 -5.11
C ASN A 262 19.55 -11.27 -5.25
N PHE A 263 19.38 -9.95 -5.36
CA PHE A 263 18.07 -9.33 -5.55
C PHE A 263 17.50 -9.63 -6.95
N THR A 264 18.30 -9.47 -8.01
CA THR A 264 17.84 -9.77 -9.37
C THR A 264 17.49 -11.26 -9.52
N LYS A 265 18.26 -12.16 -8.90
CA LYS A 265 17.91 -13.58 -8.79
C LYS A 265 16.57 -13.79 -8.07
N ALA A 266 16.31 -13.10 -6.96
CA ALA A 266 15.05 -13.24 -6.24
C ALA A 266 13.84 -12.82 -7.09
N ILE A 267 13.97 -11.78 -7.94
CA ILE A 267 12.93 -11.43 -8.91
C ILE A 267 12.69 -12.56 -9.92
N GLU A 268 13.76 -13.18 -10.44
CA GLU A 268 13.62 -14.32 -11.36
C GLU A 268 12.91 -15.51 -10.69
N ASP A 269 13.26 -15.77 -9.43
CA ASP A 269 12.64 -16.84 -8.65
C ASP A 269 11.15 -16.52 -8.37
N TYR A 270 10.81 -15.26 -8.06
CA TYR A 270 9.42 -14.79 -7.96
C TYR A 270 8.64 -14.97 -9.27
N LEU A 271 9.21 -14.58 -10.41
CA LEU A 271 8.62 -14.82 -11.74
C LEU A 271 8.43 -16.32 -11.99
N GLY A 272 9.35 -17.17 -11.55
CA GLY A 272 9.23 -18.63 -11.64
C GLY A 272 8.01 -19.16 -10.88
N GLU A 273 7.83 -18.71 -9.64
CA GLU A 273 6.68 -19.07 -8.80
C GLU A 273 5.37 -18.50 -9.35
N LEU A 274 5.33 -17.23 -9.72
CA LEU A 274 4.13 -16.61 -10.31
C LEU A 274 3.72 -17.33 -11.59
N ARG A 275 4.66 -17.66 -12.49
CA ARG A 275 4.38 -18.41 -13.73
C ARG A 275 3.78 -19.79 -13.45
N LYS A 276 4.29 -20.50 -12.44
CA LYS A 276 3.76 -21.82 -12.02
C LYS A 276 2.33 -21.69 -11.54
N ASN A 277 2.07 -20.75 -10.64
CA ASN A 277 0.75 -20.55 -10.04
C ASN A 277 -0.26 -20.02 -11.07
N LEU A 278 0.14 -19.15 -11.99
CA LEU A 278 -0.72 -18.72 -13.10
C LEU A 278 -1.24 -19.90 -13.95
N ARG A 279 -0.41 -20.92 -14.19
CA ARG A 279 -0.84 -22.15 -14.88
C ARG A 279 -1.83 -22.94 -14.05
N ASN A 280 -1.56 -23.12 -12.75
CA ASN A 280 -2.48 -23.80 -11.84
C ASN A 280 -3.84 -23.09 -11.78
N ILE A 281 -3.84 -21.76 -11.66
CA ILE A 281 -5.03 -20.91 -11.62
C ILE A 281 -5.82 -21.02 -12.93
N GLU A 282 -5.13 -21.02 -14.08
CA GLU A 282 -5.76 -21.19 -15.40
C GLU A 282 -6.43 -22.57 -15.54
N GLU A 283 -5.78 -23.64 -15.09
CA GLU A 283 -6.31 -25.00 -15.12
C GLU A 283 -7.51 -25.17 -14.18
N LYS A 284 -7.40 -24.65 -12.96
CA LYS A 284 -8.42 -24.80 -11.90
C LYS A 284 -9.54 -23.76 -11.97
N LYS A 285 -9.33 -22.66 -12.70
CA LYS A 285 -10.22 -21.50 -12.81
C LYS A 285 -10.55 -20.83 -11.47
N LYS A 286 -9.64 -20.93 -10.51
CA LYS A 286 -9.73 -20.29 -9.20
C LYS A 286 -8.32 -20.13 -8.63
N ILE A 287 -8.16 -19.17 -7.74
CA ILE A 287 -6.96 -19.04 -6.90
C ILE A 287 -7.18 -19.89 -5.66
N GLU A 288 -6.22 -20.75 -5.33
CA GLU A 288 -6.23 -21.53 -4.09
C GLU A 288 -5.27 -20.93 -3.07
N LEU A 289 -5.51 -21.22 -1.79
CA LEU A 289 -4.64 -20.76 -0.70
C LEU A 289 -3.17 -21.10 -0.94
N ASN A 290 -2.89 -22.32 -1.43
CA ASN A 290 -1.54 -22.76 -1.74
C ASN A 290 -0.86 -21.89 -2.83
N ASP A 291 -1.63 -21.34 -3.77
CA ASP A 291 -1.08 -20.44 -4.79
C ASP A 291 -0.65 -19.11 -4.14
N VAL A 292 -1.50 -18.56 -3.26
CA VAL A 292 -1.20 -17.33 -2.50
C VAL A 292 0.02 -17.52 -1.60
N GLU A 293 0.05 -18.58 -0.79
CA GLU A 293 1.16 -18.88 0.13
C GLU A 293 2.49 -19.12 -0.59
N SER A 294 2.49 -19.68 -1.81
CA SER A 294 3.72 -19.85 -2.59
C SER A 294 4.25 -18.53 -3.13
N ILE A 295 3.34 -17.67 -3.61
CA ILE A 295 3.69 -16.34 -4.11
C ILE A 295 4.14 -15.43 -2.97
N GLU A 296 3.49 -15.48 -1.81
CA GLU A 296 3.87 -14.74 -0.59
C GLU A 296 5.30 -15.08 -0.15
N ARG A 297 5.65 -16.38 -0.07
CA ARG A 297 7.02 -16.79 0.27
C ARG A 297 8.08 -16.26 -0.70
N ALA A 298 7.76 -16.22 -1.99
CA ALA A 298 8.66 -15.66 -3.00
C ALA A 298 8.76 -14.13 -2.89
N TYR A 299 7.65 -13.46 -2.60
CA TYR A 299 7.57 -12.04 -2.32
C TYR A 299 8.42 -11.65 -1.10
N ASP A 300 8.26 -12.33 0.03
CA ASP A 300 9.03 -12.08 1.26
C ASP A 300 10.54 -12.23 1.04
N ASN A 301 10.95 -13.26 0.31
CA ASN A 301 12.34 -13.44 -0.07
C ASN A 301 12.84 -12.27 -0.94
N THR A 302 12.03 -11.82 -1.90
CA THR A 302 12.38 -10.69 -2.80
C THR A 302 12.53 -9.39 -2.01
N ILE A 303 11.61 -9.08 -1.09
CA ILE A 303 11.73 -7.93 -0.18
C ILE A 303 12.99 -8.01 0.66
N SER A 304 13.28 -9.18 1.23
CA SER A 304 14.49 -9.37 2.03
C SER A 304 15.75 -9.05 1.21
N LYS A 305 15.84 -9.53 -0.05
CA LYS A 305 17.00 -9.25 -0.91
C LYS A 305 17.05 -7.78 -1.34
N TYR A 306 15.91 -7.18 -1.65
CA TYR A 306 15.80 -5.75 -1.95
C TYR A 306 16.35 -4.90 -0.81
N ASN A 307 15.86 -5.13 0.42
CA ASN A 307 16.29 -4.38 1.61
C ASN A 307 17.79 -4.51 1.84
N ASN A 308 18.38 -5.70 1.68
CA ASN A 308 19.83 -5.90 1.79
C ASN A 308 20.62 -5.12 0.73
N PHE A 309 20.08 -4.98 -0.48
CA PHE A 309 20.72 -4.22 -1.55
C PHE A 309 20.69 -2.71 -1.27
N VAL A 310 19.53 -2.17 -0.89
CA VAL A 310 19.36 -0.71 -0.72
C VAL A 310 19.79 -0.15 0.64
N SER A 311 20.03 -1.01 1.65
CA SER A 311 20.54 -0.61 2.99
C SER A 311 22.00 -0.22 2.97
#